data_AF-J0WZ57-F1
#
_entry.id   AF-J0WZ57-F1
#
_cell.length_a   1.000
_cell.length_b   1.000
_cell.length_c   1.000
_cell.angle_alpha   90.00
_cell.angle_beta   90.00
_cell.angle_gamma   90.00
#
_symmetry.space_group_name_H-M   'P 1'
#
loop_
_entity.id
_entity.type
_entity.pdbx_description
1 polymer ?
#
loop_
_entity_poly.entity_id
_entity_poly.type
_entity_poly.pdbx_seq_one_letter_code
_entity_poly.pdbx_strand_id
1 'polypeptide(L)'
;MLPVLRAFYDRDMDLGFGSGKTGRDSRHNTASVPGMAGKAGAAGEADATGGAGIPWPGARSGTWNTRILDDILPQLEISEEALGWALSLHSDQAPGDRAFDLIASHCAIVALLTQRICKSIAGGSAAGHSTASRNTAGHGAYGQDTAGRSAGGYGTATDGSRPVDLPLAVLGALIHDIGTYQVIDDLGSYGGREADPAHPVTFRRDYIRHGILGYTYLRDSGADEAVAQFARNHTGLGLTRDMVERQHLDLPAADYVPLTREQEIVMYADKFNSKSDPIVFVSVEGYSRRCARFGEANVRRWHELVDRYGAPDIRSMAENYGLEVE
;
A
#
# COMPACT_ATOMS: atom_id res chain seq x y z
N MET A 1 -8.69 14.88 -14.81
CA MET A 1 -9.58 13.96 -14.07
C MET A 1 -8.72 12.88 -13.47
N LEU A 2 -8.43 12.97 -12.16
CA LEU A 2 -7.89 11.96 -11.24
C LEU A 2 -7.54 12.69 -9.93
N PRO A 3 -7.52 12.00 -8.76
CA PRO A 3 -6.18 11.61 -8.32
C PRO A 3 -5.99 10.17 -7.80
N VAL A 4 -6.94 9.48 -7.16
CA VAL A 4 -6.58 8.22 -6.44
C VAL A 4 -7.32 6.98 -6.95
N LEU A 5 -7.91 7.10 -8.16
CA LEU A 5 -8.03 6.09 -9.24
C LEU A 5 -9.23 6.30 -10.20
N ARG A 6 -10.22 7.18 -9.94
CA ARG A 6 -11.64 6.75 -10.16
C ARG A 6 -11.86 5.43 -9.38
N ALA A 7 -11.19 5.40 -8.21
CA ALA A 7 -11.06 4.41 -7.14
C ALA A 7 -10.65 2.98 -7.49
N PHE A 8 -11.18 2.37 -8.54
CA PHE A 8 -11.01 0.97 -8.98
C PHE A 8 -12.00 0.66 -10.12
N TYR A 9 -12.77 1.65 -10.59
CA TYR A 9 -14.10 1.45 -11.16
C TYR A 9 -14.52 2.59 -12.07
N ASP A 10 -14.20 2.45 -13.35
CA ASP A 10 -15.21 2.73 -14.36
C ASP A 10 -15.86 1.43 -14.82
N ARG A 11 -16.90 1.05 -14.07
CA ARG A 11 -18.03 0.31 -14.62
C ARG A 11 -18.93 1.33 -15.33
N ASP A 12 -18.62 1.67 -16.58
CA ASP A 12 -19.71 1.99 -17.51
C ASP A 12 -20.42 0.67 -17.82
N MET A 13 -21.35 0.34 -16.94
CA MET A 13 -22.41 -0.63 -17.15
C MET A 13 -23.49 0.06 -17.97
N ASP A 14 -23.53 -0.21 -19.27
CA ASP A 14 -24.81 -0.35 -19.95
C ASP A 14 -25.31 -1.77 -19.67
N LEU A 15 -26.13 -1.91 -18.62
CA LEU A 15 -26.94 -3.10 -18.37
C LEU A 15 -28.25 -2.99 -19.14
N GLY A 16 -28.17 -3.03 -20.47
CA GLY A 16 -29.31 -3.01 -21.39
C GLY A 16 -29.41 -4.29 -22.22
N PHE A 17 -30.47 -5.07 -22.02
CA PHE A 17 -30.83 -6.21 -22.88
C PHE A 17 -31.20 -5.76 -24.31
N GLY A 18 -30.65 -6.45 -25.33
CA GLY A 18 -31.16 -6.56 -26.73
C GLY A 18 -30.88 -5.36 -27.66
N SER A 19 -30.55 -5.50 -28.95
CA SER A 19 -30.95 -6.49 -29.96
C SER A 19 -29.84 -6.78 -30.97
N GLY A 20 -29.73 -8.03 -31.43
CA GLY A 20 -28.74 -8.45 -32.42
C GLY A 20 -28.87 -7.80 -33.79
N LYS A 21 -27.77 -7.87 -34.57
CA LYS A 21 -27.74 -8.09 -36.03
C LYS A 21 -26.30 -8.38 -36.49
N THR A 22 -26.08 -9.64 -36.82
CA THR A 22 -25.43 -10.16 -38.05
C THR A 22 -24.21 -9.43 -38.63
N GLY A 23 -23.06 -10.13 -38.61
CA GLY A 23 -22.23 -10.39 -39.80
C GLY A 23 -21.16 -9.37 -40.16
N ARG A 24 -19.88 -9.79 -40.14
CA ARG A 24 -19.14 -10.28 -41.32
C ARG A 24 -17.61 -10.09 -41.17
N ASP A 25 -16.91 -11.22 -41.24
CA ASP A 25 -15.58 -11.49 -41.79
C ASP A 25 -14.42 -10.47 -41.73
N SER A 26 -13.36 -10.96 -41.07
CA SER A 26 -12.07 -11.36 -41.69
C SER A 26 -10.81 -10.50 -41.51
N ARG A 27 -9.73 -11.28 -41.28
CA ARG A 27 -8.28 -11.08 -41.54
C ARG A 27 -7.39 -10.66 -40.37
N HIS A 28 -6.67 -11.69 -39.89
CA HIS A 28 -5.23 -11.77 -39.67
C HIS A 28 -4.47 -10.46 -39.39
N ASN A 29 -3.84 -10.40 -38.23
CA ASN A 29 -2.40 -10.17 -38.22
C ASN A 29 -1.72 -10.84 -37.01
N THR A 30 -0.80 -11.75 -37.30
CA THR A 30 0.16 -12.34 -36.37
C THR A 30 1.32 -11.37 -36.22
N ALA A 31 1.61 -10.92 -35.00
CA ALA A 31 2.87 -10.25 -34.69
C ALA A 31 3.44 -10.79 -33.39
N SER A 32 4.66 -11.32 -33.52
CA SER A 32 5.44 -12.09 -32.57
C SER A 32 5.92 -11.27 -31.37
N VAL A 33 5.98 -11.95 -30.22
CA VAL A 33 6.63 -11.51 -28.99
C VAL A 33 8.16 -11.54 -29.15
N PRO A 34 8.91 -10.45 -28.88
CA PRO A 34 10.37 -10.52 -28.77
C PRO A 34 10.79 -11.04 -27.39
N GLY A 35 11.63 -12.08 -27.39
CA GLY A 35 12.14 -12.74 -26.20
C GLY A 35 13.17 -11.91 -25.41
N MET A 36 13.11 -12.07 -24.08
CA MET A 36 14.17 -11.69 -23.15
C MET A 36 15.38 -12.58 -23.38
N ALA A 37 16.47 -12.00 -23.89
CA ALA A 37 17.78 -12.63 -23.93
C ALA A 37 18.54 -12.32 -22.64
N GLY A 38 18.87 -13.36 -21.88
CA GLY A 38 19.75 -13.29 -20.72
C GLY A 38 21.17 -12.90 -21.12
N LYS A 39 21.85 -12.16 -20.25
CA LYS A 39 23.30 -11.97 -20.29
C LYS A 39 23.90 -12.56 -19.01
N ALA A 40 24.48 -13.73 -19.15
CA ALA A 40 25.55 -14.20 -18.28
C ALA A 40 26.86 -13.53 -18.73
N GLY A 41 27.68 -13.08 -17.77
CA GLY A 41 28.95 -12.44 -18.06
C GLY A 41 29.84 -12.30 -16.83
N ALA A 42 30.67 -13.34 -16.62
CA ALA A 42 32.01 -13.36 -16.04
C ALA A 42 32.25 -12.93 -14.57
N ALA A 43 32.71 -13.92 -13.81
CA ALA A 43 33.40 -13.80 -12.53
C ALA A 43 34.74 -13.05 -12.67
N GLY A 44 35.01 -12.19 -11.70
CA GLY A 44 36.33 -11.66 -11.35
C GLY A 44 36.43 -11.62 -9.82
N GLU A 45 37.42 -12.32 -9.28
CA GLU A 45 37.68 -12.47 -7.85
C GLU A 45 38.35 -11.24 -7.24
N ALA A 46 37.95 -10.97 -5.99
CA ALA A 46 38.65 -10.29 -4.88
C ALA A 46 38.94 -8.78 -4.98
N ASP A 47 38.32 -7.99 -4.09
CA ASP A 47 39.01 -7.51 -2.89
C ASP A 47 38.00 -7.04 -1.82
N ALA A 48 38.28 -7.35 -0.56
CA ALA A 48 37.48 -6.99 0.59
C ALA A 48 37.99 -5.69 1.18
N THR A 49 37.30 -4.56 0.93
CA THR A 49 37.47 -3.34 1.72
C THR A 49 36.15 -2.58 1.88
N GLY A 50 35.83 -2.27 3.15
CA GLY A 50 35.14 -1.05 3.62
C GLY A 50 33.77 -0.71 3.04
N GLY A 51 32.76 -0.68 3.91
CA GLY A 51 31.37 -0.29 3.61
C GLY A 51 31.23 0.84 2.61
N ALA A 52 30.81 0.48 1.40
CA ALA A 52 30.29 1.42 0.42
C ALA A 52 28.79 1.55 0.68
N GLY A 53 28.38 2.65 1.30
CA GLY A 53 26.99 3.05 1.33
C GLY A 53 26.44 3.04 -0.09
N ILE A 54 25.22 2.52 -0.24
CA ILE A 54 24.51 2.46 -1.52
C ILE A 54 24.56 3.86 -2.16
N PRO A 55 25.01 4.02 -3.42
CA PRO A 55 25.09 5.33 -4.04
C PRO A 55 23.67 5.90 -4.19
N TRP A 56 23.31 6.81 -3.28
CA TRP A 56 22.14 7.65 -3.43
C TRP A 56 22.30 8.41 -4.75
N PRO A 57 21.31 8.45 -5.66
CA PRO A 57 21.39 9.34 -6.81
C PRO A 57 21.58 10.76 -6.26
N GLY A 58 22.76 11.33 -6.49
CA GLY A 58 23.28 12.47 -5.73
C GLY A 58 22.29 13.63 -5.58
N ALA A 59 22.38 14.35 -4.45
CA ALA A 59 21.58 15.50 -4.04
C ALA A 59 20.68 16.09 -5.15
N ARG A 60 19.46 15.59 -5.25
CA ARG A 60 18.45 16.08 -6.19
C ARG A 60 17.85 17.36 -5.61
N SER A 61 18.43 18.51 -5.97
CA SER A 61 17.86 19.81 -5.66
C SER A 61 16.56 20.00 -6.47
N GLY A 62 15.42 19.63 -5.87
CA GLY A 62 14.07 19.72 -6.39
C GLY A 62 13.05 19.87 -5.25
N THR A 63 11.81 20.26 -5.57
CA THR A 63 10.70 20.53 -4.64
C THR A 63 10.16 19.27 -3.95
N TRP A 64 9.08 19.42 -3.16
CA TRP A 64 8.54 18.54 -2.10
C TRP A 64 8.93 17.04 -2.12
N ASN A 65 8.94 16.34 -3.25
CA ASN A 65 9.23 14.91 -3.36
C ASN A 65 10.63 14.54 -2.85
N THR A 66 11.68 15.28 -3.21
CA THR A 66 13.05 14.95 -2.76
C THR A 66 13.25 15.33 -1.30
N ARG A 67 12.62 16.43 -0.86
CA ARG A 67 12.60 16.83 0.54
C ARG A 67 11.88 15.82 1.43
N ILE A 68 10.81 15.17 0.96
CA ILE A 68 10.10 14.15 1.76
C ILE A 68 11.03 13.01 2.12
N LEU A 69 11.77 12.46 1.15
CA LEU A 69 12.68 11.35 1.40
C LEU A 69 13.82 11.78 2.35
N ASP A 70 14.45 12.91 2.07
CA ASP A 70 15.54 13.44 2.91
C ASP A 70 15.08 13.74 4.36
N ASP A 71 13.86 14.25 4.52
CA ASP A 71 13.30 14.57 5.84
C ASP A 71 12.83 13.30 6.58
N ILE A 72 12.16 12.35 5.90
CA ILE A 72 11.49 11.22 6.53
C ILE A 72 12.40 10.03 6.79
N LEU A 73 13.23 9.61 5.82
CA LEU A 73 13.99 8.36 5.94
C LEU A 73 14.88 8.32 7.19
N PRO A 74 15.57 9.40 7.60
CA PRO A 74 16.36 9.41 8.84
C PRO A 74 15.55 9.27 10.13
N GLN A 75 14.22 9.42 10.08
CA GLN A 75 13.33 9.31 11.26
C GLN A 75 12.80 7.88 11.47
N LEU A 76 13.03 6.97 10.52
CA LEU A 76 12.50 5.61 10.55
C LEU A 76 13.33 4.71 11.48
N GLU A 77 12.67 4.04 12.42
CA GLU A 77 13.26 3.08 13.36
C GLU A 77 13.40 1.71 12.70
N ILE A 78 14.38 1.62 11.80
CA ILE A 78 14.77 0.42 11.05
C ILE A 78 16.30 0.39 10.91
N SER A 79 16.89 -0.78 10.65
CA SER A 79 18.33 -0.86 10.40
C SER A 79 18.71 -0.18 9.07
N GLU A 80 19.92 0.38 9.01
CA GLU A 80 20.46 0.96 7.77
C GLU A 80 20.52 -0.07 6.63
N GLU A 81 20.80 -1.34 6.95
CA GLU A 81 20.80 -2.45 5.99
C GLU A 81 19.42 -2.66 5.35
N ALA A 82 18.37 -2.73 6.17
CA ALA A 82 17.01 -2.96 5.67
C ALA A 82 16.45 -1.73 4.95
N LEU A 83 16.77 -0.52 5.43
CA LEU A 83 16.46 0.72 4.71
C LEU A 83 17.16 0.76 3.35
N GLY A 84 18.47 0.47 3.33
CA GLY A 84 19.26 0.44 2.10
C GLY A 84 18.73 -0.59 1.10
N TRP A 85 18.39 -1.79 1.56
CA TRP A 85 17.78 -2.82 0.73
C TRP A 85 16.41 -2.40 0.17
N ALA A 86 15.54 -1.80 0.98
CA ALA A 86 14.25 -1.30 0.49
C ALA A 86 14.45 -0.24 -0.62
N LEU A 87 15.38 0.69 -0.43
CA LEU A 87 15.69 1.74 -1.41
C LEU A 87 16.36 1.21 -2.68
N SER A 88 17.19 0.17 -2.58
CA SER A 88 17.77 -0.47 -3.77
C SER A 88 16.68 -1.11 -4.62
N LEU A 89 15.67 -1.75 -4.00
CA LEU A 89 14.53 -2.31 -4.73
C LEU A 89 13.74 -1.23 -5.49
N HIS A 90 13.49 -0.07 -4.87
CA HIS A 90 12.87 1.06 -5.55
C HIS A 90 13.71 1.55 -6.73
N SER A 91 15.03 1.67 -6.53
CA SER A 91 15.96 2.12 -7.57
C SER A 91 16.01 1.16 -8.76
N ASP A 92 15.96 -0.14 -8.48
CA ASP A 92 15.98 -1.19 -9.50
C ASP A 92 14.69 -1.25 -10.33
N GLN A 93 13.53 -0.98 -9.71
CA GLN A 93 12.22 -1.02 -10.40
C GLN A 93 11.85 0.29 -11.10
N ALA A 94 12.36 1.42 -10.61
CA ALA A 94 11.92 2.71 -11.10
C ALA A 94 12.34 2.95 -12.57
N PRO A 95 11.39 3.17 -13.50
CA PRO A 95 11.70 3.48 -14.90
C PRO A 95 12.28 4.89 -15.12
N GLY A 96 12.42 5.68 -14.05
CA GLY A 96 12.97 7.02 -14.07
C GLY A 96 12.73 7.75 -12.75
N ASP A 97 13.37 8.91 -12.63
CA ASP A 97 13.42 9.67 -11.38
C ASP A 97 12.05 10.10 -10.88
N ARG A 98 11.13 10.50 -11.77
CA ARG A 98 9.79 10.94 -11.35
C ARG A 98 8.97 9.80 -10.74
N ALA A 99 9.06 8.63 -11.36
CA ALA A 99 8.41 7.44 -10.85
C ALA A 99 9.02 7.05 -9.49
N PHE A 100 10.36 7.09 -9.38
CA PHE A 100 11.07 6.86 -8.13
C PHE A 100 10.57 7.82 -7.05
N ASP A 101 10.68 9.12 -7.30
CA ASP A 101 10.33 10.20 -6.38
C ASP A 101 8.87 10.08 -5.92
N LEU A 102 7.94 9.77 -6.82
CA LEU A 102 6.53 9.60 -6.49
C LEU A 102 6.29 8.40 -5.57
N ILE A 103 6.70 7.21 -5.99
CA ILE A 103 6.33 5.96 -5.31
C ILE A 103 7.14 5.79 -4.03
N ALA A 104 8.44 6.11 -4.04
CA ALA A 104 9.27 6.05 -2.85
C ALA A 104 8.83 7.07 -1.79
N SER A 105 8.45 8.30 -2.18
CA SER A 105 7.93 9.30 -1.23
C SER A 105 6.62 8.85 -0.60
N HIS A 106 5.72 8.27 -1.40
CA HIS A 106 4.49 7.67 -0.89
C HIS A 106 4.81 6.59 0.16
N CYS A 107 5.67 5.62 -0.17
CA CYS A 107 6.08 4.57 0.75
C CYS A 107 6.72 5.11 2.03
N ALA A 108 7.57 6.14 1.93
CA ALA A 108 8.19 6.79 3.09
C ALA A 108 7.16 7.46 4.01
N ILE A 109 6.17 8.17 3.44
CA ILE A 109 5.04 8.73 4.22
C ILE A 109 4.30 7.61 4.95
N VAL A 110 3.95 6.53 4.26
CA VAL A 110 3.24 5.39 4.85
C VAL A 110 4.08 4.72 5.95
N ALA A 111 5.40 4.62 5.79
CA ALA A 111 6.30 4.09 6.80
C ALA A 111 6.34 4.97 8.06
N LEU A 112 6.39 6.29 7.90
CA LEU A 112 6.35 7.22 9.03
C LEU A 112 5.01 7.18 9.77
N LEU A 113 3.89 7.11 9.04
CA LEU A 113 2.56 6.96 9.61
C LEU A 113 2.43 5.63 10.36
N THR A 114 2.88 4.53 9.76
CA THR A 114 2.93 3.20 10.36
C THR A 114 3.68 3.24 11.68
N GLN A 115 4.89 3.82 11.70
CA GLN A 115 5.68 3.96 12.91
C GLN A 115 4.94 4.74 14.00
N ARG A 116 4.31 5.87 13.67
CA ARG A 116 3.56 6.69 14.63
C ARG A 116 2.36 5.92 15.21
N ILE A 117 1.64 5.17 14.38
CA ILE A 117 0.52 4.33 14.81
C ILE A 117 1.02 3.22 15.75
N CYS A 118 2.08 2.49 15.39
CA CYS A 118 2.68 1.45 16.22
C CYS A 118 3.10 1.99 17.60
N LYS A 119 3.74 3.17 17.64
CA LYS A 119 4.17 3.82 18.89
C LYS A 119 2.98 4.28 19.76
N SER A 120 1.91 4.79 19.14
CA SER A 120 0.68 5.17 19.84
C SER A 120 0.04 3.97 20.55
N ILE A 121 -0.03 2.83 19.88
CA ILE A 121 -0.55 1.56 20.44
C ILE A 121 0.29 1.13 21.67
N ALA A 122 1.62 1.18 21.56
CA ALA A 122 2.51 0.80 22.66
C ALA A 122 2.38 1.75 23.87
N GLY A 123 2.30 3.06 23.62
CA GLY A 123 2.13 4.08 24.67
C GLY A 123 0.77 4.01 25.38
N GLY A 124 -0.31 3.75 24.64
CA GLY A 124 -1.65 3.56 25.20
C GLY A 124 -1.76 2.31 26.08
N SER A 125 -1.06 1.23 25.70
CA SER A 125 -1.00 -0.02 26.47
C SER A 125 -0.26 0.17 27.80
N ALA A 126 0.78 1.02 27.84
CA ALA A 126 1.51 1.35 29.07
C ALA A 126 0.70 2.25 30.03
N ALA A 127 -0.10 3.17 29.51
CA ALA A 127 -0.97 4.03 30.32
C ALA A 127 -2.18 3.29 30.94
N GLY A 128 -2.67 2.23 30.28
CA GLY A 128 -3.82 1.43 30.72
C GLY A 128 -3.56 0.46 31.89
N HIS A 129 -2.30 0.15 32.22
CA HIS A 129 -1.95 -0.79 33.30
C HIS A 129 -1.88 -0.17 34.71
N SER A 130 -2.21 1.12 34.86
CA SER A 130 -2.12 1.83 36.15
C SER A 130 -3.45 2.03 36.89
N THR A 131 -4.61 1.61 36.35
CA THR A 131 -5.90 1.88 37.03
C THR A 131 -6.97 0.80 36.84
N ALA A 132 -6.80 -0.40 37.42
CA ALA A 132 -7.94 -1.29 37.65
C ALA A 132 -7.70 -2.34 38.74
N SER A 133 -7.50 -1.90 39.99
CA SER A 133 -7.98 -2.67 41.14
C SER A 133 -9.13 -1.91 41.75
N ARG A 134 -10.36 -2.34 41.48
CA ARG A 134 -11.53 -2.08 42.32
C ARG A 134 -12.58 -3.15 42.08
N ASN A 135 -12.73 -3.99 43.11
CA ASN A 135 -13.83 -4.90 43.35
C ASN A 135 -15.20 -4.27 43.04
N THR A 136 -16.10 -5.05 42.46
CA THR A 136 -17.47 -5.20 43.00
C THR A 136 -18.05 -6.55 42.59
N ALA A 137 -18.52 -7.29 43.60
CA ALA A 137 -19.34 -8.48 43.48
C ALA A 137 -20.80 -8.09 43.22
N GLY A 138 -21.55 -8.94 42.52
CA GLY A 138 -23.00 -8.83 42.37
C GLY A 138 -23.61 -9.94 41.51
N HIS A 139 -24.40 -10.81 42.14
CA HIS A 139 -25.33 -11.83 41.63
C HIS A 139 -26.08 -11.47 40.34
N GLY A 140 -26.61 -12.35 39.48
CA GLY A 140 -26.79 -13.80 39.46
C GLY A 140 -27.81 -14.19 38.35
N ALA A 141 -27.81 -15.49 37.99
CA ALA A 141 -28.91 -16.29 37.40
C ALA A 141 -29.32 -16.19 35.89
N TYR A 142 -28.95 -17.25 35.16
CA TYR A 142 -29.75 -18.14 34.30
C TYR A 142 -30.78 -17.62 33.26
N GLY A 143 -30.57 -18.05 32.01
CA GLY A 143 -31.60 -18.15 30.95
C GLY A 143 -30.98 -18.68 29.65
N GLN A 144 -31.40 -19.87 29.22
CA GLN A 144 -30.87 -20.66 28.11
C GLN A 144 -31.65 -20.38 26.80
N ASP A 145 -31.03 -20.75 25.66
CA ASP A 145 -31.62 -21.09 24.36
C ASP A 145 -31.77 -20.00 23.26
N THR A 146 -30.96 -20.08 22.19
CA THR A 146 -31.31 -20.74 20.90
C THR A 146 -30.44 -20.27 19.72
N ALA A 147 -29.96 -21.26 18.96
CA ALA A 147 -29.82 -21.32 17.50
C ALA A 147 -29.29 -20.11 16.69
N GLY A 148 -28.09 -20.30 16.16
CA GLY A 148 -27.86 -20.27 14.71
C GLY A 148 -27.84 -18.92 14.00
N ARG A 149 -26.63 -18.39 13.76
CA ARG A 149 -26.27 -17.73 12.51
C ARG A 149 -24.75 -17.58 12.39
N SER A 150 -24.15 -18.43 11.56
CA SER A 150 -22.85 -18.18 10.97
C SER A 150 -22.97 -16.99 10.01
N ALA A 151 -22.36 -15.86 10.38
CA ALA A 151 -22.07 -14.76 9.46
C ALA A 151 -20.56 -14.56 9.48
N GLY A 152 -19.97 -14.45 8.29
CA GLY A 152 -18.54 -14.52 8.02
C GLY A 152 -17.70 -13.61 8.92
N GLY A 153 -16.83 -14.23 9.71
CA GLY A 153 -15.77 -13.54 10.42
C GLY A 153 -14.71 -13.09 9.43
N TYR A 154 -14.55 -11.78 9.29
CA TYR A 154 -13.45 -11.17 8.56
C TYR A 154 -12.12 -11.54 9.22
N GLY A 155 -11.33 -12.37 8.55
CA GLY A 155 -9.93 -12.63 8.91
C GLY A 155 -9.73 -13.42 10.20
N THR A 156 -8.66 -14.18 10.28
CA THR A 156 -8.18 -14.73 11.54
C THR A 156 -7.96 -13.57 12.52
N ALA A 157 -8.60 -13.62 13.69
CA ALA A 157 -8.42 -12.63 14.74
C ALA A 157 -6.92 -12.46 15.01
N THR A 158 -6.37 -11.29 14.67
CA THR A 158 -5.00 -10.96 14.99
C THR A 158 -4.89 -10.93 16.51
N ASP A 159 -3.94 -11.69 17.07
CA ASP A 159 -3.72 -11.72 18.50
C ASP A 159 -3.26 -10.34 18.97
N GLY A 160 -4.19 -9.57 19.54
CA GLY A 160 -3.95 -8.21 20.02
C GLY A 160 -2.98 -8.14 21.21
N SER A 161 -2.64 -9.29 21.81
CA SER A 161 -1.77 -9.37 22.99
C SER A 161 -0.28 -9.33 22.65
N ARG A 162 0.13 -9.72 21.44
CA ARG A 162 1.54 -9.64 21.06
C ARG A 162 1.95 -8.21 20.70
N PRO A 163 3.15 -7.77 21.11
CA PRO A 163 3.73 -6.53 20.62
C PRO A 163 3.83 -6.53 19.09
N VAL A 164 3.65 -5.34 18.50
CA VAL A 164 3.88 -5.12 17.07
C VAL A 164 5.38 -5.11 16.81
N ASP A 165 5.82 -5.83 15.79
CA ASP A 165 7.20 -5.76 15.30
C ASP A 165 7.36 -4.48 14.47
N LEU A 166 7.86 -3.42 15.11
CA LEU A 166 7.97 -2.10 14.50
C LEU A 166 8.93 -2.09 13.30
N PRO A 167 10.18 -2.61 13.38
CA PRO A 167 11.06 -2.69 12.22
C PRO A 167 10.44 -3.44 11.03
N LEU A 168 9.75 -4.55 11.27
CA LEU A 168 9.06 -5.30 10.21
C LEU A 168 7.92 -4.48 9.58
N ALA A 169 7.12 -3.79 10.39
CA ALA A 169 6.03 -2.94 9.89
C ALA A 169 6.56 -1.77 9.05
N VAL A 170 7.65 -1.13 9.51
CA VAL A 170 8.32 -0.04 8.77
C VAL A 170 8.91 -0.54 7.46
N LEU A 171 9.60 -1.70 7.47
CA LEU A 171 10.11 -2.31 6.24
C LEU A 171 8.98 -2.65 5.27
N GLY A 172 7.92 -3.29 5.77
CA GLY A 172 6.73 -3.64 5.01
C GLY A 172 6.08 -2.42 4.37
N ALA A 173 5.97 -1.31 5.09
CA ALA A 173 5.46 -0.04 4.57
C ALA A 173 6.36 0.56 3.48
N LEU A 174 7.68 0.47 3.61
CA LEU A 174 8.60 0.98 2.58
C LEU A 174 8.43 0.25 1.25
N ILE A 175 8.12 -1.04 1.26
CA ILE A 175 8.09 -1.86 0.03
C ILE A 175 6.69 -2.26 -0.45
N HIS A 176 5.63 -1.93 0.29
CA HIS A 176 4.27 -2.44 0.02
C HIS A 176 3.81 -2.16 -1.41
N ASP A 177 4.26 -1.04 -1.97
CA ASP A 177 3.83 -0.54 -3.26
C ASP A 177 4.86 -0.75 -4.38
N ILE A 178 5.88 -1.57 -4.15
CA ILE A 178 6.97 -1.78 -5.10
C ILE A 178 6.49 -2.26 -6.49
N GLY A 179 5.38 -3.01 -6.54
CA GLY A 179 4.79 -3.45 -7.80
C GLY A 179 4.13 -2.32 -8.61
N THR A 180 3.96 -1.13 -8.05
CA THR A 180 3.33 0.02 -8.72
C THR A 180 4.16 0.48 -9.92
N TYR A 181 5.49 0.34 -9.88
CA TYR A 181 6.36 0.64 -11.02
C TYR A 181 6.00 -0.16 -12.29
N GLN A 182 5.53 -1.39 -12.14
CA GLN A 182 5.20 -2.32 -13.24
C GLN A 182 3.82 -2.04 -13.88
N VAL A 183 3.05 -1.12 -13.31
CA VAL A 183 1.73 -0.72 -13.80
C VAL A 183 1.67 0.76 -14.16
N ILE A 184 2.81 1.43 -14.31
CA ILE A 184 2.87 2.77 -14.89
C ILE A 184 2.45 2.72 -16.36
N ASP A 185 1.64 3.69 -16.78
CA ASP A 185 1.20 3.89 -18.17
C ASP A 185 1.95 5.05 -18.83
N ASP A 186 1.99 6.21 -18.15
CA ASP A 186 2.77 7.38 -18.54
C ASP A 186 3.72 7.77 -17.40
N LEU A 187 4.98 8.03 -17.73
CA LEU A 187 6.02 8.47 -16.77
C LEU A 187 5.84 9.93 -16.35
N GLY A 188 4.90 10.66 -16.96
CA GLY A 188 4.79 12.09 -16.83
C GLY A 188 5.99 12.82 -17.43
N SER A 189 6.07 14.13 -17.21
CA SER A 189 7.23 14.91 -17.67
C SER A 189 7.71 15.91 -16.64
N TYR A 190 9.02 16.11 -16.51
CA TYR A 190 9.53 17.22 -15.70
C TYR A 190 9.40 18.53 -16.50
N GLY A 191 8.78 19.55 -15.90
CA GLY A 191 8.73 20.92 -16.41
C GLY A 191 10.02 21.69 -16.08
N GLY A 192 11.19 21.04 -16.21
CA GLY A 192 12.48 21.55 -15.71
C GLY A 192 13.02 20.69 -14.55
N ARG A 193 13.26 21.29 -13.38
CA ARG A 193 13.65 20.55 -12.15
C ARG A 193 12.45 20.10 -11.31
N GLU A 194 11.24 20.38 -11.78
CA GLU A 194 10.01 20.13 -11.04
C GLU A 194 9.06 19.27 -11.86
N ALA A 195 8.26 18.50 -11.14
CA ALA A 195 7.18 17.74 -11.71
C ALA A 195 6.20 18.69 -12.43
N ASP A 196 6.05 18.59 -13.77
CA ASP A 196 4.99 19.33 -14.48
C ASP A 196 3.61 18.79 -14.04
N PRO A 197 2.76 19.60 -13.40
CA PRO A 197 1.42 19.18 -13.01
C PRO A 197 0.50 18.92 -14.21
N ALA A 198 0.83 19.46 -15.39
CA ALA A 198 0.07 19.22 -16.62
C ALA A 198 0.31 17.81 -17.19
N HIS A 199 1.40 17.13 -16.80
CA HIS A 199 1.79 15.82 -17.30
C HIS A 199 2.17 14.89 -16.12
N PRO A 200 1.18 14.42 -15.35
CA PRO A 200 1.42 13.56 -14.20
C PRO A 200 1.84 12.15 -14.60
N VAL A 201 2.49 11.44 -13.68
CA VAL A 201 2.59 9.97 -13.75
C VAL A 201 1.18 9.39 -13.73
N THR A 202 0.90 8.44 -14.64
CA THR A 202 -0.38 7.74 -14.69
C THR A 202 -0.18 6.22 -14.68
N PHE A 203 -1.23 5.48 -14.32
CA PHE A 203 -1.19 4.03 -14.16
C PHE A 203 -2.19 3.32 -15.07
N ARG A 204 -1.83 2.10 -15.47
CA ARG A 204 -2.63 1.22 -16.32
C ARG A 204 -3.92 0.79 -15.62
N ARG A 205 -4.91 0.36 -16.41
CA ARG A 205 -6.24 -0.06 -15.90
C ARG A 205 -6.21 -1.30 -15.01
N ASP A 206 -5.21 -2.17 -15.18
CA ASP A 206 -4.97 -3.35 -14.35
C ASP A 206 -4.18 -3.03 -13.08
N TYR A 207 -4.23 -1.78 -12.60
CA TYR A 207 -3.52 -1.29 -11.42
C TYR A 207 -3.64 -2.22 -10.22
N ILE A 208 -4.80 -2.87 -10.00
CA ILE A 208 -5.01 -3.86 -8.92
C ILE A 208 -3.93 -4.93 -8.84
N ARG A 209 -3.28 -5.24 -9.96
CA ARG A 209 -2.22 -6.25 -10.03
C ARG A 209 -0.90 -5.82 -9.37
N HIS A 210 -0.72 -4.53 -9.03
CA HIS A 210 0.51 -4.06 -8.37
C HIS A 210 0.84 -4.87 -7.11
N GLY A 211 -0.16 -5.29 -6.32
CA GLY A 211 0.08 -6.09 -5.13
C GLY A 211 0.68 -7.48 -5.44
N ILE A 212 0.18 -8.18 -6.45
CA ILE A 212 0.72 -9.49 -6.86
C ILE A 212 2.05 -9.37 -7.62
N LEU A 213 2.20 -8.32 -8.42
CA LEU A 213 3.43 -8.03 -9.16
C LEU A 213 4.57 -7.67 -8.20
N GLY A 214 4.27 -6.85 -7.19
CA GLY A 214 5.20 -6.50 -6.12
C GLY A 214 5.55 -7.71 -5.26
N TYR A 215 4.57 -8.54 -4.91
CA TYR A 215 4.83 -9.81 -4.23
C TYR A 215 5.81 -10.70 -5.01
N THR A 216 5.55 -10.94 -6.30
CA THR A 216 6.44 -11.76 -7.14
C THR A 216 7.84 -11.17 -7.21
N TYR A 217 7.95 -9.86 -7.47
CA TYR A 217 9.23 -9.18 -7.52
C TYR A 217 10.01 -9.33 -6.21
N LEU A 218 9.37 -9.11 -5.05
CA LEU A 218 10.01 -9.24 -3.74
C LEU A 218 10.52 -10.67 -3.50
N ARG A 219 9.76 -11.70 -3.87
CA ARG A 219 10.19 -13.10 -3.73
C ARG A 219 11.38 -13.40 -4.65
N ASP A 220 11.35 -12.92 -5.88
CA ASP A 220 12.45 -13.10 -6.86
C ASP A 220 13.72 -12.34 -6.42
N SER A 221 13.57 -11.21 -5.72
CA SER A 221 14.65 -10.44 -5.09
C SER A 221 15.12 -11.01 -3.74
N GLY A 222 14.62 -12.18 -3.32
CA GLY A 222 15.06 -12.90 -2.12
C GLY A 222 14.39 -12.48 -0.82
N ALA A 223 13.35 -11.65 -0.85
CA ALA A 223 12.60 -11.29 0.36
C ALA A 223 11.84 -12.49 0.92
N ASP A 224 11.83 -12.66 2.24
CA ASP A 224 11.04 -13.68 2.90
C ASP A 224 9.53 -13.49 2.69
N GLU A 225 8.77 -14.58 2.85
CA GLU A 225 7.32 -14.60 2.70
C GLU A 225 6.62 -13.55 3.57
N ALA A 226 7.08 -13.39 4.83
CA ALA A 226 6.52 -12.41 5.77
C ALA A 226 6.66 -10.95 5.28
N VAL A 227 7.70 -10.67 4.48
CA VAL A 227 8.00 -9.35 3.91
C VAL A 227 7.25 -9.15 2.59
N ALA A 228 7.29 -10.14 1.70
CA ALA A 228 6.61 -10.05 0.39
C ALA A 228 5.09 -9.90 0.50
N GLN A 229 4.48 -10.48 1.56
CA GLN A 229 3.04 -10.40 1.77
C GLN A 229 2.51 -8.99 2.06
N PHE A 230 3.37 -8.04 2.50
CA PHE A 230 2.95 -6.64 2.61
C PHE A 230 2.52 -6.09 1.24
N ALA A 231 3.25 -6.41 0.18
CA ALA A 231 2.84 -6.03 -1.17
C ALA A 231 1.56 -6.74 -1.59
N ARG A 232 1.43 -8.04 -1.29
CA ARG A 232 0.28 -8.85 -1.69
C ARG A 232 -1.05 -8.41 -1.05
N ASN A 233 -1.03 -7.99 0.21
CA ASN A 233 -2.22 -7.96 1.07
C ASN A 233 -2.64 -6.57 1.56
N HIS A 234 -2.05 -5.48 1.06
CA HIS A 234 -2.35 -4.11 1.51
C HIS A 234 -3.48 -3.40 0.73
N THR A 235 -3.93 -3.97 -0.39
CA THR A 235 -4.90 -3.29 -1.25
C THR A 235 -6.30 -3.25 -0.63
N GLY A 236 -6.97 -2.10 -0.71
CA GLY A 236 -8.28 -1.90 -0.09
C GLY A 236 -8.23 -2.07 1.43
N LEU A 237 -9.28 -2.66 2.01
CA LEU A 237 -9.32 -3.01 3.44
C LEU A 237 -9.16 -4.53 3.64
N GLY A 238 -8.41 -5.15 2.73
CA GLY A 238 -8.35 -6.59 2.50
C GLY A 238 -9.38 -7.03 1.45
N LEU A 239 -8.94 -7.81 0.46
CA LEU A 239 -9.81 -8.35 -0.59
C LEU A 239 -10.03 -9.83 -0.34
N THR A 240 -11.27 -10.23 -0.05
CA THR A 240 -11.60 -11.66 0.04
C THR A 240 -11.72 -12.28 -1.34
N ARG A 241 -11.55 -13.60 -1.42
CA ARG A 241 -11.79 -14.37 -2.65
C ARG A 241 -13.17 -14.09 -3.24
N ASP A 242 -14.20 -14.05 -2.39
CA ASP A 242 -15.57 -13.77 -2.80
C ASP A 242 -15.70 -12.36 -3.41
N MET A 243 -15.01 -11.35 -2.85
CA MET A 243 -14.95 -10.02 -3.46
C MET A 243 -14.26 -10.06 -4.82
N VAL A 244 -13.13 -10.76 -4.95
CA VAL A 244 -12.41 -10.91 -6.23
C VAL A 244 -13.32 -11.49 -7.30
N GLU A 245 -14.01 -12.60 -6.99
CA GLU A 245 -14.90 -13.29 -7.93
C GLU A 245 -16.13 -12.45 -8.28
N ARG A 246 -16.86 -11.90 -7.28
CA ARG A 246 -18.10 -11.13 -7.50
C ARG A 246 -17.87 -9.78 -8.19
N GLN A 247 -16.72 -9.17 -7.97
CA GLN A 247 -16.38 -7.89 -8.56
C GLN A 247 -15.70 -8.04 -9.92
N HIS A 248 -15.32 -9.27 -10.31
CA HIS A 248 -14.50 -9.55 -11.49
C HIS A 248 -13.19 -8.76 -11.48
N LEU A 249 -12.51 -8.74 -10.33
CA LEU A 249 -11.20 -8.10 -10.23
C LEU A 249 -10.19 -8.86 -11.09
N ASP A 250 -9.27 -8.12 -11.73
CA ASP A 250 -8.16 -8.71 -12.52
C ASP A 250 -7.08 -9.28 -11.58
N LEU A 251 -7.48 -10.29 -10.81
CA LEU A 251 -6.64 -11.03 -9.87
C LEU A 251 -7.03 -12.51 -9.90
N PRO A 252 -6.09 -13.42 -9.61
CA PRO A 252 -6.43 -14.80 -9.27
C PRO A 252 -7.43 -14.85 -8.10
N ALA A 253 -8.37 -15.80 -8.15
CA ALA A 253 -9.36 -15.95 -7.08
C ALA A 253 -8.71 -16.48 -5.79
N ALA A 254 -8.38 -15.59 -4.87
CA ALA A 254 -7.77 -15.90 -3.57
C ALA A 254 -8.10 -14.79 -2.56
N ASP A 255 -7.82 -15.06 -1.27
CA ASP A 255 -7.82 -14.03 -0.24
C ASP A 255 -6.52 -13.23 -0.30
N TYR A 256 -6.66 -11.90 -0.29
CA TYR A 256 -5.61 -10.87 -0.23
C TYR A 256 -5.91 -9.95 0.96
N VAL A 257 -6.00 -10.56 2.14
CA VAL A 257 -6.28 -9.88 3.41
C VAL A 257 -5.03 -9.85 4.27
N PRO A 258 -4.83 -8.82 5.13
CA PRO A 258 -3.74 -8.82 6.08
C PRO A 258 -3.74 -10.09 6.95
N LEU A 259 -2.60 -10.77 7.02
CA LEU A 259 -2.45 -11.97 7.85
C LEU A 259 -1.85 -11.66 9.23
N THR A 260 -1.25 -10.48 9.38
CA THR A 260 -0.62 -10.03 10.62
C THR A 260 -1.11 -8.64 11.02
N ARG A 261 -0.87 -8.27 12.28
CA ARG A 261 -1.18 -6.93 12.79
C ARG A 261 -0.34 -5.86 12.09
N GLU A 262 0.93 -6.16 11.77
CA GLU A 262 1.81 -5.28 11.01
C GLU A 262 1.24 -5.02 9.62
N GLN A 263 0.80 -6.07 8.90
CA GLN A 263 0.17 -5.91 7.58
C GLN A 263 -1.12 -5.07 7.67
N GLU A 264 -1.93 -5.26 8.72
CA GLU A 264 -3.15 -4.46 8.92
C GLU A 264 -2.84 -2.98 9.18
N ILE A 265 -1.81 -2.70 9.98
CA ILE A 265 -1.38 -1.32 10.26
C ILE A 265 -0.82 -0.66 9.00
N VAL A 266 0.00 -1.36 8.20
CA VAL A 266 0.52 -0.83 6.94
C VAL A 266 -0.61 -0.57 5.95
N MET A 267 -1.52 -1.53 5.79
CA MET A 267 -2.73 -1.37 4.96
C MET A 267 -3.57 -0.16 5.41
N TYR A 268 -3.71 0.05 6.73
CA TYR A 268 -4.44 1.18 7.30
C TYR A 268 -3.72 2.52 7.05
N ALA A 269 -2.41 2.58 7.32
CA ALA A 269 -1.59 3.77 7.12
C ALA A 269 -1.56 4.22 5.65
N ASP A 270 -1.51 3.27 4.71
CA ASP A 270 -1.61 3.52 3.26
C ASP A 270 -2.86 4.33 2.87
N LYS A 271 -3.95 4.27 3.66
CA LYS A 271 -5.21 4.95 3.29
C LYS A 271 -5.19 6.45 3.51
N PHE A 272 -4.18 6.96 4.21
CA PHE A 272 -4.00 8.38 4.52
C PHE A 272 -3.14 9.14 3.50
N ASN A 273 -2.64 8.47 2.47
CA ASN A 273 -1.83 9.10 1.43
C ASN A 273 -2.12 8.47 0.06
N SER A 274 -2.13 9.28 -1.00
CA SER A 274 -2.34 8.82 -2.35
C SER A 274 -1.05 8.66 -3.13
N LYS A 275 -1.13 7.85 -4.19
CA LYS A 275 -0.13 7.80 -5.25
C LYS A 275 -0.48 8.71 -6.43
N SER A 276 -1.24 9.78 -6.17
CA SER A 276 -1.49 10.80 -7.19
C SER A 276 -0.25 11.63 -7.42
N ASP A 277 -0.20 12.31 -8.55
CA ASP A 277 0.90 13.19 -8.89
C ASP A 277 0.35 14.60 -9.19
N PRO A 278 0.48 15.56 -8.26
CA PRO A 278 1.17 15.47 -6.96
C PRO A 278 0.46 14.60 -5.92
N ILE A 279 1.21 14.15 -4.89
CA ILE A 279 0.68 13.35 -3.77
C ILE A 279 -0.31 14.18 -2.95
N VAL A 280 -1.37 13.53 -2.47
CA VAL A 280 -2.41 14.15 -1.64
C VAL A 280 -2.59 13.32 -0.36
N PHE A 281 -2.72 13.99 0.78
CA PHE A 281 -3.11 13.35 2.04
C PHE A 281 -4.62 13.13 2.07
N VAL A 282 -5.05 12.07 2.74
CA VAL A 282 -6.46 11.65 2.70
C VAL A 282 -6.99 11.60 4.12
N SER A 283 -8.01 12.42 4.41
CA SER A 283 -8.68 12.43 5.70
C SER A 283 -9.48 11.16 5.95
N VAL A 284 -9.89 10.95 7.20
CA VAL A 284 -10.82 9.86 7.56
C VAL A 284 -12.10 9.96 6.73
N GLU A 285 -12.66 11.17 6.62
CA GLU A 285 -13.85 11.46 5.83
C GLU A 285 -13.59 11.27 4.33
N GLY A 286 -12.41 11.70 3.87
CA GLY A 286 -11.94 11.48 2.50
C GLY A 286 -11.96 10.01 2.12
N TYR A 287 -11.34 9.17 2.94
CA TYR A 287 -11.32 7.74 2.68
C TYR A 287 -12.69 7.08 2.89
N SER A 288 -13.52 7.54 3.83
CA SER A 288 -14.92 7.08 3.96
C SER A 288 -15.71 7.26 2.66
N ARG A 289 -15.55 8.42 1.97
CA ARG A 289 -16.18 8.66 0.66
C ARG A 289 -15.64 7.71 -0.42
N ARG A 290 -14.34 7.40 -0.37
CA ARG A 290 -13.69 6.46 -1.32
C ARG A 290 -14.10 5.02 -1.09
N CYS A 291 -14.30 4.58 0.16
CA CYS A 291 -14.65 3.19 0.44
C CYS A 291 -16.16 2.91 0.33
N ALA A 292 -17.02 3.93 0.45
CA ALA A 292 -18.49 3.82 0.32
C ALA A 292 -18.96 3.23 -1.02
N ARG A 293 -18.24 3.52 -2.11
CA ARG A 293 -18.51 2.99 -3.46
C ARG A 293 -18.31 1.47 -3.58
N PHE A 294 -17.70 0.83 -2.59
CA PHE A 294 -17.55 -0.63 -2.52
C PHE A 294 -18.51 -1.28 -1.50
N GLY A 295 -19.47 -0.51 -0.98
CA GLY A 295 -20.51 -0.98 -0.07
C GLY A 295 -20.29 -0.62 1.39
N GLU A 296 -21.37 -0.64 2.17
CA GLU A 296 -21.38 -0.22 3.58
C GLU A 296 -20.46 -1.06 4.47
N ALA A 297 -20.20 -2.32 4.11
CA ALA A 297 -19.30 -3.18 4.87
C ALA A 297 -17.86 -2.60 4.91
N ASN A 298 -17.39 -2.01 3.80
CA ASN A 298 -16.08 -1.35 3.76
C ASN A 298 -16.06 -0.05 4.57
N VAL A 299 -17.16 0.69 4.61
CA VAL A 299 -17.27 1.89 5.45
C VAL A 299 -17.23 1.52 6.93
N ARG A 300 -17.99 0.51 7.34
CA ARG A 300 -17.94 0.00 8.72
C ARG A 300 -16.54 -0.48 9.10
N ARG A 301 -15.93 -1.29 8.23
CA ARG A 301 -14.57 -1.80 8.44
C ARG A 301 -13.53 -0.67 8.55
N TRP A 302 -13.68 0.38 7.75
CA TRP A 302 -12.83 1.57 7.84
C TRP A 302 -12.97 2.25 9.20
N HIS A 303 -14.20 2.52 9.64
CA HIS A 303 -14.43 3.14 10.95
C HIS A 303 -13.95 2.27 12.12
N GLU A 304 -14.10 0.95 12.04
CA GLU A 304 -13.51 0.03 13.04
C GLU A 304 -11.98 0.14 13.12
N LEU A 305 -11.29 0.36 12.00
CA LEU A 305 -9.84 0.60 11.99
C LEU A 305 -9.50 1.97 12.58
N VAL A 306 -10.28 3.00 12.26
CA VAL A 306 -10.11 4.35 12.82
C VAL A 306 -10.30 4.33 14.33
N ASP A 307 -11.33 3.65 14.83
CA ASP A 307 -11.58 3.49 16.27
C ASP A 307 -10.44 2.72 16.95
N ARG A 308 -9.87 1.73 16.27
CA ARG A 308 -8.78 0.89 16.79
C ARG A 308 -7.44 1.60 16.82
N TYR A 309 -7.10 2.34 15.78
CA TYR A 309 -5.75 2.87 15.55
C TYR A 309 -5.63 4.39 15.69
N GLY A 310 -6.77 5.09 15.73
CA GLY A 310 -6.83 6.55 15.75
C GLY A 310 -6.48 7.18 14.39
N ALA A 311 -6.88 8.44 14.23
CA ALA A 311 -6.55 9.21 13.04
C ALA A 311 -5.15 9.86 13.20
N PRO A 312 -4.21 9.65 12.28
CA PRO A 312 -2.93 10.37 12.29
C PRO A 312 -3.11 11.85 11.96
N ASP A 313 -2.20 12.69 12.46
CA ASP A 313 -2.15 14.12 12.13
C ASP A 313 -1.57 14.36 10.73
N ILE A 314 -2.42 14.12 9.73
CA ILE A 314 -2.06 14.31 8.32
C ILE A 314 -2.03 15.79 7.91
N ARG A 315 -2.70 16.68 8.65
CA ARG A 315 -2.78 18.10 8.29
C ARG A 315 -1.44 18.78 8.50
N SER A 316 -0.83 18.59 9.66
CA SER A 316 0.51 19.12 9.90
C SER A 316 1.56 18.49 8.97
N MET A 317 1.39 17.22 8.57
CA MET A 317 2.25 16.62 7.54
C MET A 317 2.07 17.28 6.18
N ALA A 318 0.83 17.48 5.73
CA ALA A 318 0.53 18.13 4.47
C ALA A 318 1.07 19.58 4.43
N GLU A 319 0.87 20.34 5.50
CA GLU A 319 1.39 21.70 5.67
C GLU A 319 2.93 21.76 5.57
N ASN A 320 3.63 20.81 6.21
CA ASN A 320 5.10 20.77 6.20
C ASN A 320 5.70 20.60 4.80
N TYR A 321 4.97 19.95 3.88
CA TYR A 321 5.42 19.67 2.52
C TYR A 321 4.67 20.49 1.46
N GLY A 322 3.74 21.37 1.86
CA GLY A 322 2.92 22.16 0.93
C GLY A 322 1.97 21.30 0.08
N LEU A 323 1.48 20.18 0.63
CA LEU A 323 0.58 19.25 -0.04
C LEU A 323 -0.88 19.45 0.39
N GLU A 324 -1.81 18.96 -0.41
CA GLU A 324 -3.25 19.06 -0.14
C GLU A 324 -3.76 17.92 0.76
N VAL A 325 -4.93 18.15 1.38
CA VAL A 325 -5.70 17.15 2.12
C VAL A 325 -7.09 17.01 1.50
N GLU A 326 -7.49 15.78 1.13
CA GLU A 326 -8.82 15.42 0.62
C GLU A 326 -9.77 14.90 1.72
#